data_AF-A0A3M2T5Y4-F1
#
_entry.id   AF-A0A3M2T5Y4-F1
#
_cell.length_a   1.000
_cell.length_b   1.000
_cell.length_c   1.000
_cell.angle_alpha   90.00
_cell.angle_beta   90.00
_cell.angle_gamma   90.00
#
_symmetry.space_group_name_H-M   'P 1'
#
loop_
_entity.id
_entity.type
_entity.pdbx_description
1 polymer ?
#
loop_
_entity_poly.entity_id
_entity_poly.type
_entity_poly.pdbx_seq_one_letter_code
_entity_poly.pdbx_strand_id
1 'polypeptide(L)'
;MNPHDPRSSLSSYGDPRYLSSASFEPSKPPPAKILLDGYRDALDPQNEQSSRFNPLNPSHPRSSALLDASDPVVMYLLSETAIGDSRNYEVLSLEEVEDLKKEYSFLAGRLDASMRRLALEMKLRDAAKSLSRLYSPKSPRSSDELDPSGSPKSHRNRLSFFGRSSSDKSDDELAVATRKCEDLALEVWKLEHRTQRVHKRLLEHTAGVLQMTHKGLKKNPKSNLPRTPESIYSSNTRGSVDGFDDRSLYRTLDNLDEFGGYDRRGLDGVNGSESSAIGIDAIQNTERKLEMLSGRVRDMVLQSNPDGELDPFPQSSSDGEPANPSATVDAHLAYIENNLGMVGSHPDASRSVEQDNVEKQLADMSSQLHNLMIQCGLSRSPTLPPPDPSSGLHDQLSYLSAVVGSLQSRVDGLLDQKSILTTQIQQQRELNSKSDAERDVHTADIIEQLATTRKELGLSERENQGTREELNLVLDQLESVRSDMAAHEKGQSKDDPDALASEKEARNRAEQNLLRLEFELEQFHSNGNARAEEADAARSQAEDEIARLEAIVEQHRGTDARAEEAAEGRERAEQQVSELEV
;
A
#
# COMPACT_ATOMS: atom_id res chain seq x y z
N MET A 1 66.05 -20.62 -40.14
CA MET A 1 66.60 -19.39 -39.54
C MET A 1 65.62 -18.26 -39.82
N ASN A 2 65.04 -17.67 -38.77
CA ASN A 2 64.20 -16.46 -38.80
C ASN A 2 65.06 -15.19 -39.03
N PRO A 3 64.43 -14.03 -39.28
CA PRO A 3 64.14 -13.09 -38.17
C PRO A 3 62.75 -12.44 -38.28
N HIS A 4 61.87 -12.59 -37.28
CA HIS A 4 61.57 -11.65 -36.17
C HIS A 4 60.58 -10.51 -36.49
N ASP A 5 59.40 -10.63 -35.86
CA ASP A 5 58.39 -9.61 -35.50
C ASP A 5 58.98 -8.35 -34.84
N PRO A 6 58.21 -7.24 -34.79
CA PRO A 6 57.54 -6.92 -33.52
C PRO A 6 56.10 -6.39 -33.64
N ARG A 7 55.19 -7.05 -32.90
CA ARG A 7 54.19 -6.49 -31.97
C ARG A 7 53.48 -5.18 -32.32
N SER A 8 52.16 -5.27 -32.48
CA SER A 8 51.22 -4.27 -31.94
C SER A 8 49.92 -4.93 -31.51
N SER A 9 49.70 -4.94 -30.20
CA SER A 9 48.50 -5.38 -29.52
C SER A 9 47.49 -4.23 -29.51
N LEU A 10 46.34 -4.39 -30.15
CA LEU A 10 45.16 -3.53 -29.99
C LEU A 10 43.96 -4.48 -29.85
N SER A 11 43.63 -4.83 -28.61
CA SER A 11 42.52 -4.23 -27.87
C SER A 11 41.17 -4.72 -28.42
N SER A 12 40.75 -5.85 -27.88
CA SER A 12 39.42 -6.41 -27.98
C SER A 12 38.47 -5.62 -27.08
N TYR A 13 37.99 -4.47 -27.55
CA TYR A 13 36.83 -3.79 -26.97
C TYR A 13 36.01 -3.09 -28.05
N GLY A 14 34.77 -3.57 -28.21
CA GLY A 14 33.62 -2.75 -28.60
C GLY A 14 33.34 -2.55 -30.09
N ASP A 15 32.92 -3.60 -30.82
CA ASP A 15 32.09 -3.41 -32.02
C ASP A 15 30.63 -3.17 -31.53
N PRO A 16 30.02 -1.99 -31.79
CA PRO A 16 28.69 -1.63 -31.27
C PRO A 16 27.54 -2.39 -31.96
N ARG A 17 27.84 -3.35 -32.82
CA ARG A 17 26.85 -4.19 -33.51
C ARG A 17 26.36 -5.40 -32.70
N TYR A 18 26.89 -5.59 -31.49
CA TYR A 18 26.39 -6.57 -30.51
C TYR A 18 25.69 -5.92 -29.32
N LEU A 19 24.99 -4.80 -29.54
CA LEU A 19 23.93 -4.42 -28.62
C LEU A 19 22.84 -5.48 -28.73
N SER A 20 22.77 -6.36 -27.74
CA SER A 20 21.75 -7.39 -27.55
C SER A 20 20.35 -6.77 -27.53
N SER A 21 19.79 -6.54 -28.71
CA SER A 21 18.35 -6.66 -28.90
C SER A 21 18.02 -8.14 -28.79
N ALA A 22 17.77 -8.60 -27.57
CA ALA A 22 17.11 -9.87 -27.34
C ALA A 22 15.71 -9.76 -27.95
N SER A 23 15.63 -10.13 -29.23
CA SER A 23 14.37 -10.27 -29.95
C SER A 23 13.47 -11.20 -29.15
N PHE A 24 12.30 -10.69 -28.76
CA PHE A 24 11.15 -11.46 -28.31
C PHE A 24 10.68 -12.36 -29.46
N GLU A 25 11.40 -13.43 -29.71
CA GLU A 25 10.87 -14.59 -30.43
C GLU A 25 10.41 -15.57 -29.34
N PRO A 26 9.13 -16.00 -29.32
CA PRO A 26 8.71 -17.04 -28.39
C PRO A 26 9.56 -18.27 -28.69
N SER A 27 10.42 -18.64 -27.74
CA SER A 27 11.27 -19.81 -27.84
C SER A 27 10.38 -21.00 -28.20
N LYS A 28 10.69 -21.67 -29.32
CA LYS A 28 9.93 -22.86 -29.71
C LYS A 28 10.01 -23.85 -28.55
N PRO A 29 8.89 -24.47 -28.14
CA PRO A 29 8.93 -25.42 -27.05
C PRO A 29 9.94 -26.52 -27.39
N PRO A 30 10.87 -26.84 -26.48
CA PRO A 30 11.75 -27.98 -26.68
C PRO A 30 10.91 -29.26 -26.82
N PRO A 31 11.41 -30.28 -27.53
CA PRO A 31 10.66 -31.50 -27.75
C PRO A 31 10.27 -32.14 -26.40
N ALA A 32 9.01 -32.60 -26.29
CA ALA A 32 8.40 -33.07 -25.04
C ALA A 32 9.23 -34.16 -24.32
N LYS A 33 9.99 -34.96 -25.07
CA LYS A 33 10.89 -35.99 -24.53
C LYS A 33 12.04 -35.41 -23.70
N ILE A 34 12.59 -34.27 -24.12
CA ILE A 34 13.68 -33.58 -23.40
C ILE A 34 13.12 -32.92 -22.13
N LEU A 35 11.91 -32.35 -22.21
CA LEU A 35 11.22 -31.79 -21.04
C LEU A 35 10.94 -32.85 -19.98
N LEU A 36 10.42 -34.01 -20.41
CA LEU A 36 10.16 -35.13 -19.51
C LEU A 36 11.41 -35.63 -18.78
N ASP A 37 12.56 -35.63 -19.44
CA ASP A 37 13.85 -36.02 -18.84
C ASP A 37 14.33 -34.96 -17.84
N GLY A 38 14.21 -33.67 -18.20
CA GLY A 38 14.54 -32.56 -17.29
C GLY A 38 13.66 -32.52 -16.03
N TYR A 39 12.35 -32.75 -16.17
CA TYR A 39 11.46 -32.85 -15.01
C TYR A 39 11.70 -34.12 -14.20
N ARG A 40 12.18 -35.21 -14.81
CA ARG A 40 12.59 -36.43 -14.08
C ARG A 40 13.76 -36.14 -13.16
N ASP A 41 14.77 -35.42 -13.64
CA ASP A 41 15.95 -35.04 -12.86
C ASP A 41 15.66 -33.96 -11.80
N ALA A 42 14.68 -33.09 -12.06
CA ALA A 42 14.26 -32.05 -11.11
C ALA A 42 13.37 -32.59 -9.98
N LEU A 43 12.62 -33.67 -10.22
CA LEU A 43 11.77 -34.33 -9.22
C LEU A 43 12.53 -35.40 -8.41
N ASP A 44 13.81 -35.64 -8.70
CA ASP A 44 14.65 -36.57 -7.91
C ASP A 44 15.15 -35.87 -6.64
N PRO A 45 14.75 -36.33 -5.43
CA PRO A 45 15.14 -35.72 -4.17
C PRO A 45 16.66 -35.72 -3.91
N GLN A 46 17.43 -36.52 -4.65
CA GLN A 46 18.90 -36.52 -4.59
C GLN A 46 19.52 -35.24 -5.20
N ASN A 47 18.81 -34.53 -6.07
CA ASN A 47 19.34 -33.42 -6.86
C ASN A 47 19.01 -32.03 -6.28
N GLU A 48 18.09 -31.93 -5.32
CA GLU A 48 17.75 -30.66 -4.63
C GLU A 48 18.95 -30.10 -3.82
N GLN A 49 19.92 -30.93 -3.45
CA GLN A 49 21.07 -30.53 -2.63
C GLN A 49 22.21 -29.87 -3.41
N SER A 50 22.21 -29.96 -4.75
CA SER A 50 23.31 -29.47 -5.59
C SER A 50 23.09 -28.05 -6.14
N SER A 51 21.91 -27.45 -5.92
CA SER A 51 21.62 -26.10 -6.42
C SER A 51 22.34 -25.01 -5.61
N ARG A 52 23.58 -24.73 -6.00
CA ARG A 52 24.22 -23.40 -5.91
C ARG A 52 24.33 -22.78 -4.52
N PHE A 53 24.68 -23.57 -3.50
CA PHE A 53 25.12 -23.01 -2.23
C PHE A 53 26.58 -22.57 -2.34
N ASN A 54 26.90 -21.32 -1.97
CA ASN A 54 28.27 -20.89 -1.71
C ASN A 54 28.71 -21.40 -0.33
N PRO A 55 29.51 -22.48 -0.23
CA PRO A 55 29.89 -23.05 1.07
C PRO A 55 30.82 -22.12 1.87
N LEU A 56 31.38 -21.10 1.23
CA LEU A 56 32.34 -20.17 1.83
C LEU A 56 31.67 -18.94 2.45
N ASN A 57 30.37 -18.71 2.19
CA ASN A 57 29.66 -17.56 2.73
C ASN A 57 28.24 -17.92 3.22
N PRO A 58 28.06 -18.19 4.53
CA PRO A 58 26.76 -18.53 5.10
C PRO A 58 25.78 -17.35 5.13
N SER A 59 26.27 -16.11 5.00
CA SER A 59 25.41 -14.92 5.02
C SER A 59 24.70 -14.67 3.68
N HIS A 60 25.27 -15.15 2.56
CA HIS A 60 24.69 -15.03 1.23
C HIS A 60 24.78 -16.36 0.47
N PRO A 61 23.94 -17.35 0.82
CA PRO A 61 24.05 -18.71 0.27
C PRO A 61 23.83 -18.78 -1.26
N ARG A 62 23.15 -17.79 -1.84
CA ARG A 62 22.88 -17.68 -3.30
C ARG A 62 23.91 -16.86 -4.09
N SER A 63 24.96 -16.36 -3.44
CA SER A 63 26.07 -15.69 -4.13
C SER A 63 26.93 -16.71 -4.87
N SER A 64 27.62 -16.32 -5.94
CA SER A 64 28.63 -17.22 -6.51
C SER A 64 29.83 -17.31 -5.55
N ALA A 65 30.49 -18.47 -5.51
CA ALA A 65 31.68 -18.69 -4.67
C ALA A 65 32.87 -17.77 -5.03
N LEU A 66 32.78 -17.04 -6.14
CA LEU A 66 33.80 -16.11 -6.64
C LEU A 66 33.49 -14.64 -6.29
N LEU A 67 32.31 -14.34 -5.72
CA LEU A 67 31.99 -12.99 -5.23
C LEU A 67 32.59 -12.79 -3.84
N ASP A 68 33.65 -12.00 -3.78
CA ASP A 68 34.14 -11.46 -2.51
C ASP A 68 33.38 -10.17 -2.18
N ALA A 69 32.34 -10.28 -1.34
CA ALA A 69 31.53 -9.14 -0.91
C ALA A 69 32.32 -8.13 -0.04
N SER A 70 33.56 -8.45 0.36
CA SER A 70 34.41 -7.57 1.16
C SER A 70 35.25 -6.59 0.32
N ASP A 71 35.36 -6.80 -1.00
CA ASP A 71 36.06 -5.88 -1.90
C ASP A 71 35.16 -4.69 -2.32
N PRO A 72 35.43 -3.46 -1.83
CA PRO A 72 34.62 -2.30 -2.16
C PRO A 72 34.67 -1.91 -3.64
N VAL A 73 35.75 -2.24 -4.35
CA VAL A 73 35.92 -1.88 -5.77
C VAL A 73 35.04 -2.78 -6.65
N VAL A 74 35.06 -4.09 -6.39
CA VAL A 74 34.19 -5.05 -7.10
C VAL A 74 32.73 -4.76 -6.82
N MET A 75 32.36 -4.48 -5.57
CA MET A 75 31.00 -4.09 -5.20
C MET A 75 30.55 -2.81 -5.90
N TYR A 76 31.42 -1.78 -5.96
CA TYR A 76 31.11 -0.55 -6.69
C TYR A 76 30.89 -0.81 -8.19
N LEU A 77 31.75 -1.60 -8.83
CA LEU A 77 31.61 -1.97 -10.24
C LEU A 77 30.30 -2.72 -10.52
N LEU A 78 29.97 -3.71 -9.68
CA LEU A 78 28.71 -4.45 -9.78
C LEU A 78 27.51 -3.55 -9.58
N SER A 79 27.59 -2.60 -8.64
CA SER A 79 26.51 -1.64 -8.42
C SER A 79 26.31 -0.69 -9.61
N GLU A 80 27.36 -0.09 -10.17
CA GLU A 80 27.25 0.79 -11.34
C GLU A 80 26.78 0.02 -12.58
N THR A 81 27.19 -1.24 -12.72
CA THR A 81 26.68 -2.12 -13.80
C THR A 81 25.19 -2.41 -13.62
N ALA A 82 24.76 -2.79 -12.40
CA ALA A 82 23.35 -3.04 -12.11
C ALA A 82 22.47 -1.79 -12.32
N ILE A 83 22.97 -0.62 -11.95
CA ILE A 83 22.38 0.71 -12.19
C ILE A 83 22.27 0.98 -13.69
N GLY A 84 23.32 0.68 -14.46
CA GLY A 84 23.33 0.81 -15.91
C GLY A 84 22.30 -0.10 -16.59
N ASP A 85 22.27 -1.37 -16.20
CA ASP A 85 21.40 -2.40 -16.76
C ASP A 85 19.92 -2.15 -16.42
N SER A 86 19.63 -1.67 -15.22
CA SER A 86 18.26 -1.39 -14.76
C SER A 86 17.65 -0.08 -15.25
N ARG A 87 18.45 0.78 -15.90
CA ARG A 87 18.00 2.09 -16.38
C ARG A 87 16.79 2.03 -17.32
N ASN A 88 16.67 0.95 -18.09
CA ASN A 88 15.64 0.79 -19.12
C ASN A 88 14.53 -0.19 -18.70
N TYR A 89 14.48 -0.60 -17.43
CA TYR A 89 13.41 -1.48 -16.96
C TYR A 89 12.09 -0.72 -16.77
N GLU A 90 11.01 -1.39 -17.14
CA GLU A 90 9.64 -0.87 -17.04
C GLU A 90 9.25 -0.75 -15.56
N VAL A 91 8.88 0.46 -15.14
CA VAL A 91 8.34 0.73 -13.81
C VAL A 91 6.82 0.78 -13.93
N LEU A 92 6.20 -0.29 -13.45
CA LEU A 92 4.76 -0.50 -13.38
C LEU A 92 4.11 0.30 -12.24
N SER A 93 2.81 0.54 -12.36
CA SER A 93 2.00 1.13 -11.28
C SER A 93 1.74 0.16 -10.12
N LEU A 94 1.29 0.68 -8.97
CA LEU A 94 1.01 -0.17 -7.80
C LEU A 94 -0.09 -1.21 -8.09
N GLU A 95 -1.14 -0.83 -8.82
CA GLU A 95 -2.22 -1.72 -9.26
C GLU A 95 -1.70 -2.85 -10.15
N GLU A 96 -0.93 -2.51 -11.21
CA GLU A 96 -0.35 -3.51 -12.11
C GLU A 96 0.59 -4.47 -11.38
N VAL A 97 1.35 -3.99 -10.38
CA VAL A 97 2.23 -4.83 -9.57
C VAL A 97 1.42 -5.79 -8.69
N GLU A 98 0.33 -5.32 -8.09
CA GLU A 98 -0.57 -6.17 -7.30
C GLU A 98 -1.25 -7.22 -8.17
N ASP A 99 -1.70 -6.85 -9.36
CA ASP A 99 -2.31 -7.78 -10.30
C ASP A 99 -1.32 -8.80 -10.84
N LEU A 100 -0.08 -8.40 -11.17
CA LEU A 100 0.98 -9.34 -11.54
C LEU A 100 1.36 -10.27 -10.37
N LYS A 101 1.30 -9.80 -9.12
CA LYS A 101 1.52 -10.66 -7.94
C LYS A 101 0.40 -11.67 -7.78
N LYS A 102 -0.87 -11.28 -7.97
CA LYS A 102 -2.03 -12.18 -7.97
C LYS A 102 -1.93 -13.19 -9.13
N GLU A 103 -1.54 -12.73 -10.32
CA GLU A 103 -1.31 -13.62 -11.47
C GLU A 103 -0.16 -14.60 -11.17
N TYR A 104 0.94 -14.13 -10.59
CA TYR A 104 2.07 -14.98 -10.23
C TYR A 104 1.68 -16.05 -9.22
N SER A 105 0.96 -15.70 -8.15
CA SER A 105 0.54 -16.69 -7.13
C SER A 105 -0.43 -17.72 -7.72
N PHE A 106 -1.37 -17.28 -8.56
CA PHE A 106 -2.28 -18.17 -9.27
C PHE A 106 -1.55 -19.11 -10.24
N LEU A 107 -0.64 -18.57 -11.07
CA LEU A 107 0.15 -19.36 -12.00
C LEU A 107 1.11 -20.32 -11.30
N ALA A 108 1.72 -19.91 -10.18
CA ALA A 108 2.57 -20.76 -9.36
C ALA A 108 1.77 -21.93 -8.75
N GLY A 109 0.59 -21.66 -8.17
CA GLY A 109 -0.28 -22.72 -7.65
C GLY A 109 -0.72 -23.71 -8.73
N ARG A 110 -1.05 -23.20 -9.92
CA ARG A 110 -1.39 -24.05 -11.08
C ARG A 110 -0.17 -24.83 -11.59
N LEU A 111 1.01 -24.21 -11.63
CA LEU A 111 2.26 -24.87 -12.01
C LEU A 111 2.55 -26.04 -11.07
N ASP A 112 2.50 -25.83 -9.75
CA ASP A 112 2.73 -26.87 -8.75
C ASP A 112 1.72 -28.01 -8.86
N ALA A 113 0.44 -27.68 -9.09
CA ALA A 113 -0.59 -28.70 -9.31
C ALA A 113 -0.32 -29.51 -10.59
N SER A 114 0.07 -28.85 -11.68
CA SER A 114 0.42 -29.51 -12.95
C SER A 114 1.71 -30.35 -12.83
N MET A 115 2.70 -29.90 -12.06
CA MET A 115 3.92 -30.67 -11.75
C MET A 115 3.61 -31.91 -10.90
N ARG A 116 2.76 -31.79 -9.87
CA ARG A 116 2.31 -32.95 -9.08
C ARG A 116 1.57 -33.96 -9.95
N ARG A 117 0.71 -33.48 -10.85
CA ARG A 117 -0.01 -34.33 -11.83
C ARG A 117 0.95 -35.01 -12.80
N LEU A 118 1.94 -34.28 -13.31
CA LEU A 118 3.02 -34.84 -14.14
C LEU A 118 3.77 -35.95 -13.38
N ALA A 119 4.14 -35.71 -12.12
CA ALA A 119 4.86 -36.68 -11.31
C ALA A 119 4.05 -37.97 -11.09
N LEU A 120 2.75 -37.87 -10.82
CA LEU A 120 1.87 -39.03 -10.71
C LEU A 120 1.73 -39.77 -12.04
N GLU A 121 1.55 -39.07 -13.15
CA GLU A 121 1.46 -39.70 -14.47
C GLU A 121 2.78 -40.33 -14.93
N MET A 122 3.92 -39.74 -14.58
CA MET A 122 5.23 -40.35 -14.82
C MET A 122 5.39 -41.67 -14.07
N LYS A 123 4.91 -41.74 -12.83
CA LYS A 123 4.88 -42.99 -12.04
C LYS A 123 3.92 -44.02 -12.64
N LEU A 124 2.73 -43.60 -13.08
CA LEU A 124 1.77 -44.48 -13.76
C LEU A 124 2.30 -45.02 -15.08
N ARG A 125 2.98 -44.19 -15.86
CA ARG A 125 3.68 -44.61 -17.09
C ARG A 125 4.79 -45.62 -16.79
N ASP A 126 5.59 -45.39 -15.75
CA ASP A 126 6.65 -46.31 -15.36
C ASP A 126 6.09 -47.65 -14.82
N ALA A 127 4.93 -47.63 -14.16
CA ALA A 127 4.18 -48.83 -13.75
C ALA A 127 3.55 -49.55 -14.96
N ALA A 128 2.91 -48.83 -15.90
CA ALA A 128 2.40 -49.42 -17.14
C ALA A 128 3.53 -50.05 -17.96
N LYS A 129 4.72 -49.44 -17.96
CA LYS A 129 5.93 -49.98 -18.61
C LYS A 129 6.49 -51.21 -17.89
N SER A 130 6.35 -51.32 -16.57
CA SER A 130 6.73 -52.54 -15.85
C SER A 130 5.73 -53.67 -16.11
N LEU A 131 4.43 -53.36 -16.19
CA LEU A 131 3.38 -54.30 -16.60
C LEU A 131 3.58 -54.78 -18.04
N SER A 132 3.84 -53.89 -19.00
CA SER A 132 4.07 -54.30 -20.40
C SER A 132 5.30 -55.21 -20.53
N ARG A 133 6.36 -55.00 -19.74
CA ARG A 133 7.52 -55.91 -19.66
C ARG A 133 7.16 -57.29 -19.11
N LEU A 134 6.19 -57.38 -18.20
CA LEU A 134 5.71 -58.66 -17.66
C LEU A 134 4.79 -59.38 -18.65
N TYR A 135 3.93 -58.64 -19.36
CA TYR A 135 3.03 -59.20 -20.37
C TYR A 135 3.72 -59.51 -21.72
N SER A 136 4.88 -58.90 -22.00
CA SER A 136 5.77 -59.21 -23.11
C SER A 136 7.05 -59.89 -22.60
N PRO A 137 7.03 -61.19 -22.26
CA PRO A 137 8.26 -61.92 -21.98
C PRO A 137 9.12 -61.95 -23.23
N LYS A 138 10.28 -61.29 -23.18
CA LYS A 138 11.33 -61.41 -24.20
C LYS A 138 11.66 -62.90 -24.36
N SER A 139 11.27 -63.48 -25.49
CA SER A 139 11.67 -64.84 -25.87
C SER A 139 13.20 -64.90 -25.99
N PRO A 140 13.92 -65.70 -25.18
CA PRO A 140 15.38 -65.75 -25.18
C PRO A 140 15.91 -66.65 -26.30
N ARG A 141 15.44 -66.47 -27.54
CA ARG A 141 15.94 -67.20 -28.71
C ARG A 141 16.24 -66.27 -29.87
N SER A 142 17.33 -65.52 -29.73
CA SER A 142 18.20 -65.20 -30.86
C SER A 142 19.63 -65.21 -30.31
N SER A 143 20.19 -66.42 -30.17
CA SER A 143 21.62 -66.57 -29.97
C SER A 143 22.30 -66.13 -31.26
N ASP A 144 23.17 -65.16 -31.09
CA ASP A 144 24.25 -64.83 -31.98
C ASP A 144 25.21 -66.03 -32.03
N GLU A 145 25.10 -66.87 -33.06
CA GLU A 145 26.16 -67.78 -33.52
C GLU A 145 26.04 -67.98 -35.04
N LEU A 146 27.00 -67.38 -35.75
CA LEU A 146 27.69 -67.85 -36.96
C LEU A 146 26.97 -68.86 -37.89
N ASP A 147 26.52 -68.40 -39.06
CA ASP A 147 26.90 -68.97 -40.38
C ASP A 147 26.17 -68.29 -41.56
N PRO A 148 26.86 -67.80 -42.61
CA PRO A 148 26.25 -67.39 -43.86
C PRO A 148 26.43 -68.48 -44.92
N SER A 149 25.65 -69.56 -44.86
CA SER A 149 25.47 -70.39 -46.05
C SER A 149 24.18 -71.20 -46.03
N GLY A 150 23.44 -71.13 -47.14
CA GLY A 150 22.71 -72.30 -47.61
C GLY A 150 21.24 -72.45 -47.23
N SER A 151 20.40 -71.69 -47.93
CA SER A 151 19.11 -72.12 -48.48
C SER A 151 17.82 -72.02 -47.63
N PRO A 152 16.73 -71.56 -48.28
CA PRO A 152 15.43 -71.33 -47.66
C PRO A 152 14.55 -72.56 -47.78
N LYS A 153 13.78 -72.90 -46.75
CA LYS A 153 12.50 -73.60 -46.90
C LYS A 153 11.76 -73.75 -45.58
N SER A 154 10.45 -73.82 -45.74
CA SER A 154 9.44 -74.28 -44.80
C SER A 154 8.74 -73.21 -43.99
N HIS A 155 7.67 -72.70 -44.59
CA HIS A 155 6.36 -72.59 -43.97
C HIS A 155 6.25 -73.25 -42.60
N ARG A 156 6.10 -72.43 -41.57
CA ARG A 156 5.19 -72.71 -40.46
C ARG A 156 4.56 -71.38 -40.03
N ASN A 157 3.50 -71.00 -40.73
CA ASN A 157 2.42 -70.23 -40.12
C ASN A 157 1.89 -71.05 -38.94
N ARG A 158 2.47 -70.88 -37.75
CA ARG A 158 1.77 -71.20 -36.51
C ARG A 158 1.00 -69.96 -36.09
N LEU A 159 -0.23 -69.97 -36.57
CA LEU A 159 -1.37 -69.19 -36.11
C LEU A 159 -1.36 -69.09 -34.56
N SER A 160 -0.87 -67.96 -34.02
CA SER A 160 -1.03 -67.59 -32.61
C SER A 160 -2.18 -66.59 -32.49
N PHE A 161 -3.39 -67.01 -32.86
CA PHE A 161 -4.57 -66.16 -32.98
C PHE A 161 -5.34 -65.93 -31.67
N PHE A 162 -4.89 -66.48 -30.53
CA PHE A 162 -5.65 -66.45 -29.27
C PHE A 162 -4.92 -65.89 -28.03
N GLY A 163 -3.73 -65.28 -28.19
CA GLY A 163 -2.96 -64.77 -27.03
C GLY A 163 -2.45 -63.33 -27.13
N ARG A 164 -2.60 -62.65 -28.28
CA ARG A 164 -1.92 -61.37 -28.53
C ARG A 164 -2.67 -60.14 -28.02
N SER A 165 -4.00 -60.23 -27.89
CA SER A 165 -4.86 -59.11 -27.51
C SER A 165 -4.50 -58.50 -26.14
N SER A 166 -3.97 -59.27 -25.19
CA SER A 166 -3.62 -58.74 -23.86
C SER A 166 -2.31 -57.94 -23.86
N SER A 167 -1.34 -58.30 -24.70
CA SER A 167 -0.09 -57.55 -24.84
C SER A 167 -0.34 -56.26 -25.60
N ASP A 168 -1.10 -56.33 -26.72
CA ASP A 168 -1.41 -55.15 -27.51
C ASP A 168 -2.21 -54.11 -26.69
N LYS A 169 -3.12 -54.55 -25.80
CA LYS A 169 -3.83 -53.65 -24.86
C LYS A 169 -2.91 -52.93 -23.87
N SER A 170 -1.95 -53.64 -23.27
CA SER A 170 -1.02 -53.02 -22.30
C SER A 170 0.00 -52.10 -22.99
N ASP A 171 0.38 -52.41 -24.23
CA ASP A 171 1.19 -51.53 -25.07
C ASP A 171 0.41 -50.28 -25.53
N ASP A 172 -0.88 -50.42 -25.85
CA ASP A 172 -1.78 -49.30 -26.16
C ASP A 172 -1.99 -48.39 -24.93
N GLU A 173 -2.19 -48.96 -23.75
CA GLU A 173 -2.30 -48.22 -22.48
C GLU A 173 -1.00 -47.46 -22.16
N LEU A 174 0.17 -48.08 -22.38
CA LEU A 174 1.47 -47.42 -22.26
C LEU A 174 1.62 -46.27 -23.27
N ALA A 175 1.19 -46.45 -24.52
CA ALA A 175 1.22 -45.41 -25.54
C ALA A 175 0.31 -44.22 -25.17
N VAL A 176 -0.85 -44.47 -24.56
CA VAL A 176 -1.72 -43.42 -24.04
C VAL A 176 -1.09 -42.70 -22.85
N ALA A 177 -0.52 -43.44 -21.89
CA ALA A 177 0.15 -42.84 -20.73
C ALA A 177 1.37 -42.00 -21.13
N THR A 178 2.18 -42.47 -22.09
CA THR A 178 3.32 -41.71 -22.62
C THR A 178 2.89 -40.39 -23.27
N ARG A 179 1.85 -40.39 -24.11
CA ARG A 179 1.30 -39.16 -24.70
C ARG A 179 0.77 -38.20 -23.64
N LYS A 180 0.04 -38.69 -22.63
CA LYS A 180 -0.44 -37.88 -21.50
C LYS A 180 0.71 -37.21 -20.74
N CYS A 181 1.81 -37.94 -20.49
CA CYS A 181 3.00 -37.35 -19.88
C CYS A 181 3.64 -36.27 -20.77
N GLU A 182 3.72 -36.49 -22.08
CA GLU A 182 4.26 -35.52 -23.04
C GLU A 182 3.41 -34.24 -23.09
N ASP A 183 2.08 -34.37 -23.11
CA ASP A 183 1.14 -33.26 -23.10
C ASP A 183 1.22 -32.45 -21.79
N LEU A 184 1.25 -33.14 -20.65
CA LEU A 184 1.43 -32.50 -19.34
C LEU A 184 2.79 -31.79 -19.24
N ALA A 185 3.86 -32.37 -19.78
CA ALA A 185 5.18 -31.74 -19.76
C ALA A 185 5.20 -30.43 -20.56
N LEU A 186 4.50 -30.40 -21.70
CA LEU A 186 4.33 -29.17 -22.48
C LEU A 186 3.47 -28.13 -21.76
N GLU A 187 2.44 -28.55 -21.03
CA GLU A 187 1.64 -27.63 -20.20
C GLU A 187 2.47 -27.04 -19.06
N VAL A 188 3.20 -27.88 -18.32
CA VAL A 188 4.12 -27.45 -17.25
C VAL A 188 5.13 -26.45 -17.80
N TRP A 189 5.75 -26.73 -18.96
CA TRP A 189 6.71 -25.82 -19.57
C TRP A 189 6.09 -24.46 -19.95
N LYS A 190 4.87 -24.45 -20.50
CA LYS A 190 4.16 -23.20 -20.84
C LYS A 190 3.82 -22.40 -19.59
N LEU A 191 3.34 -23.07 -18.54
CA LEU A 191 3.03 -22.44 -17.26
C LEU A 191 4.30 -21.90 -16.61
N GLU A 192 5.37 -22.68 -16.58
CA GLU A 192 6.68 -22.29 -16.06
C GLU A 192 7.22 -21.04 -16.76
N HIS A 193 7.22 -21.03 -18.10
CA HIS A 193 7.67 -19.87 -18.86
C HIS A 193 6.80 -18.64 -18.62
N ARG A 194 5.48 -18.81 -18.44
CA ARG A 194 4.58 -17.69 -18.09
C ARG A 194 4.88 -17.16 -16.68
N THR A 195 5.03 -18.05 -15.70
CA THR A 195 5.41 -17.71 -14.32
C THR A 195 6.75 -16.98 -14.28
N GLN A 196 7.76 -17.47 -15.00
CA GLN A 196 9.08 -16.83 -15.11
C GLN A 196 8.98 -15.44 -15.76
N ARG A 197 8.14 -15.27 -16.79
CA ARG A 197 7.93 -13.97 -17.45
C ARG A 197 7.29 -12.94 -16.51
N VAL A 198 6.26 -13.34 -15.76
CA VAL A 198 5.60 -12.49 -14.77
C VAL A 198 6.58 -12.13 -13.65
N HIS A 199 7.31 -13.12 -13.13
CA HIS A 199 8.35 -12.90 -12.11
C HIS A 199 9.45 -11.96 -12.60
N LYS A 200 9.91 -12.12 -13.84
CA LYS A 200 10.89 -11.24 -14.46
C LYS A 200 10.38 -9.79 -14.52
N ARG A 201 9.14 -9.56 -14.92
CA ARG A 201 8.54 -8.22 -14.94
C ARG A 201 8.47 -7.61 -13.54
N LEU A 202 8.09 -8.39 -12.53
CA LEU A 202 8.12 -7.94 -11.13
C LEU A 202 9.55 -7.56 -10.69
N LEU A 203 10.55 -8.36 -11.03
CA LEU A 203 11.95 -8.08 -10.73
C LEU A 203 12.48 -6.85 -11.47
N GLU A 204 12.16 -6.72 -12.76
CA GLU A 204 12.48 -5.54 -13.59
C GLU A 204 11.90 -4.27 -12.97
N HIS A 205 10.63 -4.29 -12.55
CA HIS A 205 10.02 -3.19 -11.81
C HIS A 205 10.77 -2.89 -10.50
N THR A 206 11.07 -3.90 -9.67
CA THR A 206 11.79 -3.67 -8.40
C THR A 206 13.18 -3.07 -8.63
N ALA A 207 13.91 -3.55 -9.64
CA ALA A 207 15.22 -3.02 -10.00
C ALA A 207 15.12 -1.60 -10.58
N GLY A 208 14.09 -1.32 -11.39
CA GLY A 208 13.79 0.01 -11.92
C GLY A 208 13.48 1.03 -10.81
N VAL A 209 12.66 0.67 -9.82
CA VAL A 209 12.37 1.51 -8.65
C VAL A 209 13.63 1.75 -7.81
N LEU A 210 14.41 0.71 -7.54
CA LEU A 210 15.68 0.83 -6.82
C LEU A 210 16.67 1.75 -7.57
N GLN A 211 16.72 1.66 -8.89
CA GLN A 211 17.55 2.53 -9.71
C GLN A 211 17.06 3.99 -9.72
N MET A 212 15.75 4.22 -9.83
CA MET A 212 15.16 5.56 -9.72
C MET A 212 15.50 6.22 -8.37
N THR A 213 15.63 5.45 -7.30
CA THR A 213 15.94 5.94 -5.96
C THR A 213 17.45 6.06 -5.67
N HIS A 214 18.31 5.32 -6.37
CA HIS A 214 19.76 5.25 -6.07
C HIS A 214 20.56 6.53 -6.38
N LYS A 215 20.09 7.42 -7.29
CA LYS A 215 20.77 8.69 -7.64
C LYS A 215 20.01 9.96 -7.23
N GLY A 216 18.91 9.90 -6.44
CA GLY A 216 18.02 11.06 -6.30
C GLY A 216 17.06 11.17 -5.10
N LEU A 217 17.59 11.30 -3.87
CA LEU A 217 17.23 12.45 -2.99
C LEU A 217 18.33 13.54 -3.03
N LYS A 218 19.21 13.50 -4.03
CA LYS A 218 20.18 14.56 -4.28
C LYS A 218 20.04 15.08 -5.72
N LYS A 219 19.27 16.16 -5.83
CA LYS A 219 19.22 17.13 -6.95
C LYS A 219 18.50 16.67 -8.23
N ASN A 220 17.18 16.87 -8.25
CA ASN A 220 16.49 17.30 -9.46
C ASN A 220 15.96 18.73 -9.24
N PRO A 221 16.62 19.79 -9.74
CA PRO A 221 16.08 21.14 -9.72
C PRO A 221 15.19 21.30 -10.96
N LYS A 222 13.96 20.77 -10.94
CA LYS A 222 12.84 21.02 -11.88
C LYS A 222 11.72 20.00 -11.64
N SER A 223 11.04 20.13 -10.50
CA SER A 223 9.64 19.73 -10.39
C SER A 223 8.98 20.81 -9.55
N ASN A 224 8.23 21.67 -10.23
CA ASN A 224 7.43 22.71 -9.62
C ASN A 224 6.13 22.04 -9.16
N LEU A 225 6.00 21.75 -7.87
CA LEU A 225 4.71 21.58 -7.20
C LEU A 225 4.86 21.96 -5.71
N PRO A 226 3.89 22.65 -5.09
CA PRO A 226 4.08 23.31 -3.80
C PRO A 226 4.14 22.28 -2.68
N ARG A 227 5.19 22.38 -1.86
CA ARG A 227 5.36 21.59 -0.63
C ARG A 227 4.21 21.83 0.35
N THR A 228 3.53 20.76 0.71
CA THR A 228 2.85 20.62 2.00
C THR A 228 3.89 20.33 3.10
N PRO A 229 3.73 20.82 4.34
CA PRO A 229 4.81 20.96 5.32
C PRO A 229 4.96 19.78 6.30
N GLU A 230 4.73 18.52 5.91
CA GLU A 230 4.74 17.40 6.89
C GLU A 230 5.90 16.40 6.78
N SER A 231 6.81 16.52 5.81
CA SER A 231 7.84 15.48 5.59
C SER A 231 9.26 15.83 6.08
N ILE A 232 9.40 16.64 7.14
CA ILE A 232 10.71 17.03 7.69
C ILE A 232 11.14 16.21 8.92
N TYR A 233 10.25 15.40 9.51
CA TYR A 233 10.55 14.66 10.75
C TYR A 233 10.64 13.15 10.55
N SER A 234 11.65 12.67 9.82
CA SER A 234 12.24 11.37 10.14
C SER A 234 13.54 11.11 9.38
N SER A 235 14.54 10.67 10.13
CA SER A 235 15.90 10.29 9.72
C SER A 235 16.89 11.43 9.48
N ASN A 236 17.57 11.86 10.56
CA ASN A 236 18.96 11.43 10.75
C ASN A 236 19.56 11.95 12.06
N THR A 237 19.84 10.97 12.91
CA THR A 237 20.70 11.02 14.09
C THR A 237 22.16 11.22 13.68
N ARG A 238 22.64 12.47 13.59
CA ARG A 238 24.04 12.79 13.93
C ARG A 238 24.29 14.28 14.11
N GLY A 239 24.28 14.71 15.37
CA GLY A 239 25.01 15.90 15.83
C GLY A 239 24.38 17.25 15.52
N SER A 240 23.49 17.71 16.40
CA SER A 240 23.45 19.13 16.76
C SER A 240 22.90 19.26 18.17
N VAL A 241 23.65 19.99 18.99
CA VAL A 241 23.40 20.26 20.40
C VAL A 241 22.38 21.40 20.47
N ASP A 242 21.09 21.08 20.38
CA ASP A 242 20.01 21.86 21.00
C ASP A 242 18.70 21.04 20.87
N GLY A 243 18.44 20.21 21.87
CA GLY A 243 17.25 19.36 21.91
C GLY A 243 16.10 20.10 22.57
N PHE A 244 15.26 20.75 21.78
CA PHE A 244 13.92 21.12 22.22
C PHE A 244 13.13 19.82 22.41
N ASP A 245 12.79 19.50 23.66
CA ASP A 245 12.13 18.26 24.04
C ASP A 245 10.60 18.46 24.03
N ASP A 246 9.91 17.72 23.15
CA ASP A 246 8.45 17.76 22.95
C ASP A 246 7.64 17.31 24.19
N ARG A 247 8.31 16.95 25.29
CA ARG A 247 7.72 16.76 26.62
C ARG A 247 7.25 18.07 27.28
N SER A 248 7.56 19.22 26.71
CA SER A 248 7.16 20.53 27.25
C SER A 248 5.68 20.88 27.01
N LEU A 249 4.98 20.14 26.14
CA LEU A 249 3.56 20.36 25.83
C LEU A 249 2.60 19.89 26.93
N TYR A 250 3.09 19.15 27.94
CA TYR A 250 2.31 18.68 29.08
C TYR A 250 2.99 18.96 30.42
N ARG A 251 3.63 20.13 30.57
CA ARG A 251 3.86 20.66 31.92
C ARG A 251 2.55 21.22 32.47
N THR A 252 2.08 20.63 33.55
CA THR A 252 0.97 21.12 34.36
C THR A 252 1.22 22.56 34.82
N LEU A 253 0.13 23.30 35.03
CA LEU A 253 0.03 24.73 35.38
C LEU A 253 0.79 25.21 36.64
N ASP A 254 1.73 24.43 37.16
CA ASP A 254 2.34 24.58 38.49
C ASP A 254 3.75 25.19 38.48
N ASN A 255 4.25 25.65 37.31
CA ASN A 255 5.58 26.26 37.20
C ASN A 255 5.53 27.74 36.77
N LEU A 256 4.51 28.48 37.20
CA LEU A 256 4.46 29.94 37.12
C LEU A 256 4.83 30.58 38.48
N ASP A 257 5.84 30.05 39.17
CA ASP A 257 6.28 30.57 40.48
C ASP A 257 7.78 30.91 40.54
N GLU A 258 8.44 31.05 39.38
CA GLU A 258 9.87 31.39 39.31
C GLU A 258 10.12 32.64 38.46
N PHE A 259 9.40 33.73 38.77
CA PHE A 259 9.91 35.09 38.59
C PHE A 259 9.35 35.99 39.70
N GLY A 260 9.86 35.82 40.92
CA GLY A 260 9.62 36.79 42.01
C GLY A 260 9.44 36.24 43.42
N GLY A 261 10.38 35.42 43.93
CA GLY A 261 10.74 35.45 45.35
C GLY A 261 11.92 36.41 45.52
N TYR A 262 11.98 37.36 46.46
CA TYR A 262 11.61 37.23 47.86
C TYR A 262 11.17 38.55 48.51
N ASP A 263 10.39 38.37 49.57
CA ASP A 263 10.21 39.20 50.77
C ASP A 263 9.11 40.27 50.83
N ARG A 264 7.96 39.80 51.33
CA ARG A 264 7.09 40.53 52.25
C ARG A 264 7.89 41.03 53.47
N ARG A 265 7.75 42.30 53.86
CA ARG A 265 7.32 42.68 55.22
C ARG A 265 6.94 44.15 55.33
N GLY A 266 5.84 44.41 56.01
CA GLY A 266 5.43 45.75 56.39
C GLY A 266 6.21 46.32 57.58
N LEU A 267 5.99 47.63 57.73
CA LEU A 267 6.17 48.50 58.90
C LEU A 267 7.57 49.09 59.18
N ASP A 268 7.52 50.41 59.39
CA ASP A 268 8.45 51.33 60.05
C ASP A 268 9.76 51.75 59.34
N GLY A 269 9.72 52.99 58.86
CA GLY A 269 10.50 54.05 59.51
C GLY A 269 11.82 54.45 58.86
N VAL A 270 11.90 55.76 58.59
CA VAL A 270 13.09 56.62 58.56
C VAL A 270 13.60 57.04 57.17
N ASN A 271 13.67 58.39 57.02
CA ASN A 271 14.35 59.21 56.01
C ASN A 271 13.55 59.64 54.77
N GLY A 272 12.76 60.70 54.96
CA GLY A 272 12.49 61.67 53.90
C GLY A 272 13.70 62.60 53.72
N SER A 273 14.26 62.64 52.51
CA SER A 273 14.93 63.81 51.90
C SER A 273 15.48 63.51 50.49
N GLU A 274 14.81 62.68 49.66
CA GLU A 274 15.27 62.41 48.29
C GLU A 274 14.18 62.57 47.21
N SER A 275 12.91 62.70 47.58
CA SER A 275 11.80 62.88 46.64
C SER A 275 11.65 64.30 46.08
N SER A 276 12.21 65.34 46.73
CA SER A 276 12.19 66.73 46.19
C SER A 276 13.32 67.03 45.20
N ALA A 277 14.45 66.31 45.24
CA ALA A 277 15.57 66.55 44.33
C ALA A 277 15.25 66.07 42.90
N ILE A 278 14.60 64.90 42.78
CA ILE A 278 14.20 64.32 41.49
C ILE A 278 13.17 65.21 40.77
N GLY A 279 12.29 65.89 41.52
CA GLY A 279 11.29 66.82 40.97
C GLY A 279 11.91 68.08 40.38
N ILE A 280 12.95 68.65 41.01
CA ILE A 280 13.59 69.88 40.54
C ILE A 280 14.40 69.62 39.25
N ASP A 281 15.12 68.51 39.17
CA ASP A 281 15.86 68.13 37.96
C ASP A 281 14.94 67.82 36.77
N ALA A 282 13.79 67.19 37.04
CA ALA A 282 12.76 66.97 36.03
C ALA A 282 12.21 68.30 35.49
N ILE A 283 11.94 69.27 36.36
CA ILE A 283 11.41 70.59 35.97
C ILE A 283 12.46 71.41 35.20
N GLN A 284 13.72 71.38 35.59
CA GLN A 284 14.81 72.05 34.84
C GLN A 284 15.00 71.43 33.44
N ASN A 285 14.81 70.12 33.30
CA ASN A 285 14.83 69.46 31.99
C ASN A 285 13.63 69.85 31.12
N THR A 286 12.45 70.07 31.73
CA THR A 286 11.30 70.61 30.98
C THR A 286 11.50 72.07 30.59
N GLU A 287 12.14 72.87 31.44
CA GLU A 287 12.51 74.26 31.14
C GLU A 287 13.45 74.35 29.93
N ARG A 288 14.57 73.59 29.93
CA ARG A 288 15.49 73.56 28.77
C ARG A 288 14.83 73.08 27.48
N LYS A 289 13.91 72.10 27.58
CA LYS A 289 13.16 71.61 26.40
C LYS A 289 12.18 72.67 25.88
N LEU A 290 11.51 73.39 26.77
CA LEU A 290 10.59 74.48 26.41
C LEU A 290 11.33 75.70 25.87
N GLU A 291 12.54 75.97 26.34
CA GLU A 291 13.43 76.98 25.77
C GLU A 291 13.83 76.62 24.32
N MET A 292 14.24 75.37 24.07
CA MET A 292 14.52 74.91 22.71
C MET A 292 13.27 74.94 21.80
N LEU A 293 12.11 74.55 22.34
CA LEU A 293 10.85 74.52 21.58
C LEU A 293 10.38 75.94 21.25
N SER A 294 10.43 76.86 22.22
CA SER A 294 10.08 78.27 22.01
C SER A 294 11.02 78.95 21.01
N GLY A 295 12.32 78.62 21.03
CA GLY A 295 13.27 79.03 19.98
C GLY A 295 12.88 78.52 18.60
N ARG A 296 12.51 77.23 18.47
CA ARG A 296 12.08 76.64 17.19
C ARG A 296 10.77 77.23 16.67
N VAL A 297 9.81 77.52 17.56
CA VAL A 297 8.54 78.18 17.21
C VAL A 297 8.83 79.60 16.72
N ARG A 298 9.73 80.33 17.38
CA ARG A 298 10.17 81.65 16.92
C ARG A 298 10.82 81.60 15.54
N ASP A 299 11.70 80.63 15.28
CA ASP A 299 12.32 80.46 13.95
C ASP A 299 11.26 80.15 12.88
N MET A 300 10.26 79.32 13.20
CA MET A 300 9.15 79.01 12.30
C MET A 300 8.27 80.24 12.04
N VAL A 301 7.98 81.04 13.07
CA VAL A 301 7.22 82.30 12.94
C VAL A 301 8.02 83.33 12.14
N LEU A 302 9.33 83.46 12.34
CA LEU A 302 10.20 84.32 11.54
C LEU A 302 10.28 83.89 10.07
N GLN A 303 10.26 82.58 9.79
CA GLN A 303 10.14 82.05 8.42
C GLN A 303 8.78 82.36 7.80
N SER A 304 7.72 82.36 8.61
CA SER A 304 6.34 82.60 8.17
C SER A 304 6.03 84.09 8.02
N ASN A 305 6.67 84.97 8.81
CA ASN A 305 6.36 86.39 8.92
C ASN A 305 7.64 87.23 9.24
N PRO A 306 8.36 87.74 8.23
CA PRO A 306 9.66 88.41 8.42
C PRO A 306 9.57 89.85 8.97
N ASP A 307 8.41 90.51 8.91
CA ASP A 307 8.23 91.92 9.29
C ASP A 307 7.38 92.14 10.56
N GLY A 308 7.05 91.06 11.28
CA GLY A 308 6.20 91.12 12.49
C GLY A 308 6.97 91.52 13.75
N GLU A 309 6.46 92.51 14.49
CA GLU A 309 6.97 92.94 15.80
C GLU A 309 6.84 91.77 16.81
N LEU A 310 7.97 91.21 17.22
CA LEU A 310 8.02 90.03 18.09
C LEU A 310 7.94 90.42 19.58
N ASP A 311 7.15 89.67 20.35
CA ASP A 311 7.13 89.79 21.80
C ASP A 311 8.49 89.41 22.43
N PRO A 312 8.90 90.09 23.53
CA PRO A 312 10.19 89.86 24.18
C PRO A 312 10.30 88.42 24.71
N PHE A 313 11.44 87.79 24.44
CA PHE A 313 11.74 86.42 24.84
C PHE A 313 11.70 86.27 26.37
N PRO A 314 11.04 85.25 26.95
CA PRO A 314 11.06 85.02 28.39
C PRO A 314 12.48 84.68 28.84
N GLN A 315 13.12 85.55 29.63
CA GLN A 315 14.41 85.28 30.24
C GLN A 315 14.21 84.70 31.64
N SER A 316 14.92 83.61 31.95
CA SER A 316 15.08 83.10 33.31
C SER A 316 15.77 84.19 34.13
N SER A 317 15.05 84.76 35.10
CA SER A 317 15.56 85.87 35.92
C SER A 317 16.79 85.44 36.71
N SER A 318 17.97 85.78 36.20
CA SER A 318 19.24 85.80 36.92
C SER A 318 19.27 87.06 37.81
N ASP A 319 18.62 87.01 38.96
CA ASP A 319 19.02 87.79 40.15
C ASP A 319 18.24 87.36 41.40
N GLY A 320 18.88 86.55 42.24
CA GLY A 320 18.79 86.69 43.70
C GLY A 320 17.57 86.24 44.51
N GLU A 321 16.49 85.72 43.92
CA GLU A 321 15.36 85.11 44.66
C GLU A 321 15.00 83.72 44.10
N PRO A 322 14.47 82.77 44.90
CA PRO A 322 14.19 81.41 44.44
C PRO A 322 13.07 81.44 43.39
N ALA A 323 13.48 81.47 42.13
CA ALA A 323 12.57 81.46 40.98
C ALA A 323 11.73 80.19 41.03
N ASN A 324 10.41 80.35 41.07
CA ASN A 324 9.48 79.23 40.95
C ASN A 324 9.65 78.64 39.53
N PRO A 325 10.21 77.44 39.38
CA PRO A 325 10.51 76.88 38.06
C PRO A 325 9.22 76.51 37.30
N SER A 326 8.08 76.49 38.00
CA SER A 326 6.75 76.37 37.38
C SER A 326 6.33 77.64 36.64
N ALA A 327 6.72 78.82 37.11
CA ALA A 327 6.29 80.09 36.51
C ALA A 327 7.03 80.39 35.21
N THR A 328 8.30 79.98 35.09
CA THR A 328 9.06 80.06 33.83
C THR A 328 8.52 79.09 32.79
N VAL A 329 8.20 77.86 33.20
CA VAL A 329 7.52 76.87 32.36
C VAL A 329 6.18 77.40 31.82
N ASP A 330 5.35 77.98 32.68
CA ASP A 330 4.05 78.56 32.27
C ASP A 330 4.21 79.73 31.30
N ALA A 331 5.24 80.58 31.48
CA ALA A 331 5.53 81.67 30.56
C ALA A 331 5.97 81.17 29.17
N HIS A 332 6.81 80.12 29.10
CA HIS A 332 7.17 79.49 27.82
C HIS A 332 5.96 78.82 27.14
N LEU A 333 5.06 78.19 27.90
CA LEU A 333 3.83 77.59 27.37
C LEU A 333 2.88 78.64 26.79
N ALA A 334 2.63 79.73 27.53
CA ALA A 334 1.80 80.84 27.05
C ALA A 334 2.37 81.50 25.78
N TYR A 335 3.69 81.65 25.71
CA TYR A 335 4.37 82.17 24.52
C TYR A 335 4.17 81.25 23.31
N ILE A 336 4.33 79.93 23.49
CA ILE A 336 4.14 78.95 22.42
C ILE A 336 2.67 78.92 21.97
N GLU A 337 1.72 79.00 22.90
CA GLU A 337 0.28 79.02 22.60
C GLU A 337 -0.11 80.24 21.78
N ASN A 338 0.36 81.44 22.14
CA ASN A 338 0.07 82.67 21.39
C ASN A 338 0.67 82.63 19.98
N ASN A 339 1.91 82.14 19.84
CA ASN A 339 2.56 82.01 18.53
C ASN A 339 1.91 80.92 17.64
N LEU A 340 1.47 79.79 18.22
CA LEU A 340 0.69 78.78 17.49
C LEU A 340 -0.68 79.31 17.07
N GLY A 341 -1.31 80.15 17.89
CA GLY A 341 -2.54 80.87 17.55
C GLY A 341 -2.36 81.80 16.34
N MET A 342 -1.21 82.47 16.22
CA MET A 342 -0.86 83.28 15.05
C MET A 342 -0.63 82.44 13.79
N VAL A 343 -0.05 81.24 13.89
CA VAL A 343 0.11 80.32 12.75
C VAL A 343 -1.23 79.69 12.34
N GLY A 344 -2.12 79.41 13.31
CA GLY A 344 -3.43 78.79 13.07
C GLY A 344 -4.51 79.73 12.52
N SER A 345 -4.28 81.04 12.54
CA SER A 345 -5.23 82.07 12.07
C SER A 345 -5.00 82.51 10.62
N HIS A 346 -4.18 81.80 9.85
CA HIS A 346 -4.16 81.89 8.39
C HIS A 346 -5.19 80.94 7.76
N PRO A 347 -6.34 81.42 7.25
CA PRO A 347 -7.08 80.68 6.25
C PRO A 347 -6.45 80.94 4.87
N ASP A 348 -6.82 80.07 3.92
CA ASP A 348 -6.76 80.33 2.47
C ASP A 348 -5.46 80.02 1.71
N ALA A 349 -5.30 78.74 1.37
CA ALA A 349 -4.98 78.26 0.01
C ALA A 349 -4.72 76.74 -0.02
N SER A 350 -4.22 76.14 1.07
CA SER A 350 -3.80 74.74 1.08
C SER A 350 -4.93 73.71 1.32
N ARG A 351 -6.03 74.12 1.97
CA ARG A 351 -7.13 73.21 2.35
C ARG A 351 -8.00 72.71 1.20
N SER A 352 -8.18 73.51 0.13
CA SER A 352 -8.98 73.09 -1.03
C SER A 352 -8.29 72.01 -1.86
N VAL A 353 -6.96 72.09 -2.00
CA VAL A 353 -6.17 71.09 -2.73
C VAL A 353 -6.11 69.78 -1.96
N GLU A 354 -6.05 69.83 -0.63
CA GLU A 354 -6.09 68.64 0.22
C GLU A 354 -7.46 67.97 0.19
N GLN A 355 -8.56 68.74 0.22
CA GLN A 355 -9.91 68.19 0.20
C GLN A 355 -10.26 67.57 -1.16
N ASP A 356 -9.89 68.22 -2.28
CA ASP A 356 -10.04 67.65 -3.62
C ASP A 356 -9.21 66.36 -3.81
N ASN A 357 -8.05 66.26 -3.15
CA ASN A 357 -7.23 65.05 -3.18
C ASN A 357 -7.85 63.92 -2.34
N VAL A 358 -8.45 64.23 -1.19
CA VAL A 358 -9.14 63.24 -0.34
C VAL A 358 -10.39 62.72 -1.04
N GLU A 359 -11.17 63.58 -1.69
CA GLU A 359 -12.37 63.18 -2.46
C GLU A 359 -12.01 62.31 -3.67
N LYS A 360 -10.90 62.61 -4.37
CA LYS A 360 -10.38 61.74 -5.44
C LYS A 360 -9.91 60.38 -4.92
N GLN A 361 -9.18 60.35 -3.80
CA GLN A 361 -8.74 59.10 -3.19
C GLN A 361 -9.93 58.25 -2.71
N LEU A 362 -10.97 58.87 -2.17
CA LEU A 362 -12.18 58.18 -1.72
C LEU A 362 -13.00 57.64 -2.90
N ALA A 363 -13.09 58.39 -4.01
CA ALA A 363 -13.66 57.92 -5.25
C ALA A 363 -12.88 56.72 -5.83
N ASP A 364 -11.54 56.79 -5.85
CA ASP A 364 -10.68 55.68 -6.30
C ASP A 364 -10.85 54.43 -5.43
N MET A 365 -10.92 54.58 -4.10
CA MET A 365 -11.19 53.47 -3.18
C MET A 365 -12.59 52.88 -3.39
N SER A 366 -13.60 53.71 -3.63
CA SER A 366 -14.97 53.24 -3.90
C SER A 366 -15.05 52.43 -5.20
N SER A 367 -14.30 52.85 -6.24
CA SER A 367 -14.17 52.13 -7.51
C SER A 367 -13.38 50.82 -7.34
N GLN A 368 -12.28 50.85 -6.59
CA GLN A 368 -11.52 49.64 -6.26
C GLN A 368 -12.36 48.63 -5.47
N LEU A 369 -13.14 49.08 -4.48
CA LEU A 369 -14.04 48.21 -3.71
C LEU A 369 -15.16 47.65 -4.57
N HIS A 370 -15.74 48.43 -5.48
CA HIS A 370 -16.72 47.94 -6.44
C HIS A 370 -16.11 46.86 -7.37
N ASN A 371 -14.89 47.08 -7.86
CA ASN A 371 -14.17 46.10 -8.68
C ASN A 371 -13.82 44.83 -7.89
N LEU A 372 -13.41 44.96 -6.63
CA LEU A 372 -13.18 43.82 -5.75
C LEU A 372 -14.47 43.06 -5.45
N MET A 373 -15.61 43.75 -5.27
CA MET A 373 -16.90 43.07 -5.10
C MET A 373 -17.32 42.28 -6.34
N ILE A 374 -17.05 42.81 -7.53
CA ILE A 374 -17.28 42.10 -8.80
C ILE A 374 -16.34 40.89 -8.93
N GLN A 375 -15.05 41.06 -8.60
CA GLN A 375 -14.06 39.98 -8.65
C GLN A 375 -14.31 38.89 -7.61
N CYS A 376 -14.78 39.24 -6.42
CA CYS A 376 -15.22 38.31 -5.37
C CYS A 376 -16.61 37.71 -5.66
N GLY A 377 -17.05 37.71 -6.92
CA GLY A 377 -18.37 37.33 -7.41
C GLY A 377 -18.74 35.85 -7.25
N LEU A 378 -18.86 35.37 -6.01
CA LEU A 378 -19.41 34.06 -5.63
C LEU A 378 -20.90 34.02 -5.27
N SER A 379 -21.71 35.07 -5.48
CA SER A 379 -23.17 34.91 -5.45
C SER A 379 -23.97 36.06 -6.06
N ARG A 380 -24.97 35.63 -6.83
CA ARG A 380 -26.15 36.22 -7.49
C ARG A 380 -26.85 37.49 -6.93
N SER A 381 -26.21 38.37 -6.15
CA SER A 381 -26.83 39.64 -5.72
C SER A 381 -26.40 40.82 -6.61
N PRO A 382 -27.30 41.79 -6.89
CA PRO A 382 -26.94 42.97 -7.66
C PRO A 382 -26.04 43.88 -6.82
N THR A 383 -24.82 44.11 -7.27
CA THR A 383 -23.90 45.11 -6.71
C THR A 383 -24.44 46.51 -6.96
N LEU A 384 -24.52 47.34 -5.91
CA LEU A 384 -24.93 48.74 -6.01
C LEU A 384 -23.91 49.52 -6.85
N PRO A 385 -24.31 50.32 -7.85
CA PRO A 385 -23.37 51.07 -8.66
C PRO A 385 -22.66 52.16 -7.83
N PRO A 386 -21.39 52.47 -8.13
CA PRO A 386 -20.66 53.51 -7.42
C PRO A 386 -21.27 54.89 -7.69
N PRO A 387 -21.26 55.80 -6.71
CA PRO A 387 -21.72 57.18 -6.88
C PRO A 387 -20.78 57.97 -7.82
N ASP A 388 -21.32 59.00 -8.50
CA ASP A 388 -20.54 59.83 -9.42
C ASP A 388 -19.37 60.52 -8.68
N PRO A 389 -18.20 60.72 -9.33
CA PRO A 389 -16.99 61.27 -8.70
C PRO A 389 -17.14 62.74 -8.27
N SER A 390 -18.24 63.40 -8.64
CA SER A 390 -18.62 64.75 -8.20
C SER A 390 -19.60 64.76 -7.02
N SER A 391 -19.96 63.58 -6.50
CA SER A 391 -20.84 63.45 -5.34
C SER A 391 -20.08 63.79 -4.08
N GLY A 392 -20.69 64.57 -3.17
CA GLY A 392 -20.01 65.03 -1.96
C GLY A 392 -19.55 63.88 -1.07
N LEU A 393 -18.56 64.15 -0.22
CA LEU A 393 -17.93 63.19 0.70
C LEU A 393 -18.95 62.36 1.52
N HIS A 394 -20.11 62.93 1.86
CA HIS A 394 -21.19 62.24 2.58
C HIS A 394 -21.81 61.08 1.79
N ASP A 395 -22.03 61.25 0.48
CA ASP A 395 -22.64 60.23 -0.38
C ASP A 395 -21.67 59.07 -0.65
N GLN A 396 -20.37 59.37 -0.70
CA GLN A 396 -19.33 58.35 -0.81
C GLN A 396 -19.21 57.53 0.49
N LEU A 397 -19.31 58.16 1.67
CA LEU A 397 -19.32 57.44 2.94
C LEU A 397 -20.59 56.60 3.14
N SER A 398 -21.76 57.11 2.74
CA SER A 398 -23.01 56.35 2.82
C SER A 398 -22.97 55.11 1.91
N TYR A 399 -22.45 55.25 0.69
CA TYR A 399 -22.20 54.12 -0.21
C TYR A 399 -21.25 53.08 0.41
N LEU A 400 -20.12 53.52 0.97
CA LEU A 400 -19.16 52.60 1.62
C LEU A 400 -19.78 51.85 2.79
N SER A 401 -20.55 52.53 3.64
CA SER A 401 -21.26 51.86 4.75
C SER A 401 -22.30 50.85 4.27
N ALA A 402 -23.04 51.15 3.19
CA ALA A 402 -24.00 50.22 2.60
C ALA A 402 -23.30 49.00 1.97
N VAL A 403 -22.17 49.22 1.30
CA VAL A 403 -21.33 48.15 0.73
C VAL A 403 -20.76 47.26 1.82
N VAL A 404 -20.25 47.84 2.91
CA VAL A 404 -19.73 47.07 4.06
C VAL A 404 -20.85 46.27 4.74
N GLY A 405 -22.03 46.86 4.93
CA GLY A 405 -23.19 46.15 5.47
C GLY A 405 -23.66 44.99 4.58
N SER A 406 -23.66 45.19 3.26
CA SER A 406 -23.96 44.13 2.28
C SER A 406 -22.90 43.03 2.30
N LEU A 407 -21.63 43.39 2.46
CA LEU A 407 -20.53 42.44 2.56
C LEU A 407 -20.63 41.61 3.84
N GLN A 408 -20.94 42.24 4.98
CA GLN A 408 -21.17 41.56 6.26
C GLN A 408 -22.31 40.54 6.15
N SER A 409 -23.48 40.94 5.65
CA SER A 409 -24.61 40.03 5.46
C SER A 409 -24.27 38.85 4.54
N ARG A 410 -23.40 39.07 3.55
CA ARG A 410 -22.93 38.00 2.64
C ARG A 410 -21.96 37.05 3.32
N VAL A 411 -21.04 37.58 4.14
CA VAL A 411 -20.14 36.76 4.96
C VAL A 411 -20.94 35.92 5.95
N ASP A 412 -21.95 36.50 6.61
CA ASP A 412 -22.83 35.77 7.52
C ASP A 412 -23.60 34.66 6.78
N GLY A 413 -24.13 34.95 5.59
CA GLY A 413 -24.77 33.93 4.75
C GLY A 413 -23.83 32.80 4.32
N LEU A 414 -22.56 33.10 4.05
CA LEU A 414 -21.53 32.08 3.75
C LEU A 414 -21.15 31.26 4.98
N LEU A 415 -21.09 31.89 6.16
CA LEU A 415 -20.87 31.18 7.42
C LEU A 415 -22.04 30.23 7.74
N ASP A 416 -23.27 30.68 7.50
CA ASP A 416 -24.46 29.85 7.63
C ASP A 416 -24.43 28.69 6.64
N GLN A 417 -24.14 28.93 5.36
CA GLN A 417 -23.98 27.86 4.36
C GLN A 417 -22.88 26.88 4.73
N LYS A 418 -21.73 27.35 5.21
CA LYS A 418 -20.66 26.50 5.72
C LYS A 418 -21.15 25.65 6.89
N SER A 419 -21.90 26.22 7.83
CA SER A 419 -22.44 25.48 8.97
C SER A 419 -23.42 24.38 8.53
N ILE A 420 -24.30 24.69 7.58
CA ILE A 420 -25.27 23.75 6.99
C ILE A 420 -24.52 22.65 6.24
N LEU A 421 -23.55 22.98 5.39
CA LEU A 421 -22.75 21.99 4.66
C LEU A 421 -21.94 21.11 5.62
N THR A 422 -21.37 21.68 6.68
CA THR A 422 -20.62 20.91 7.68
C THR A 422 -21.53 19.91 8.38
N THR A 423 -22.74 20.33 8.77
CA THR A 423 -23.72 19.42 9.39
C THR A 423 -24.22 18.37 8.42
N GLN A 424 -24.45 18.71 7.14
CA GLN A 424 -24.81 17.73 6.11
C GLN A 424 -23.70 16.71 5.86
N ILE A 425 -22.45 17.14 5.74
CA ILE A 425 -21.29 16.25 5.59
C ILE A 425 -21.17 15.33 6.81
N GLN A 426 -21.33 15.87 8.01
CA GLN A 426 -21.29 15.08 9.24
C GLN A 426 -22.42 14.05 9.28
N GLN A 427 -23.66 14.45 8.97
CA GLN A 427 -24.80 13.54 8.89
C GLN A 427 -24.59 12.46 7.83
N GLN A 428 -24.03 12.80 6.68
CA GLN A 428 -23.77 11.83 5.61
C GLN A 428 -22.65 10.85 5.99
N ARG A 429 -21.62 11.31 6.69
CA ARG A 429 -20.58 10.44 7.27
C ARG A 429 -21.16 9.49 8.32
N GLU A 430 -22.03 9.98 9.20
CA GLU A 430 -22.70 9.14 10.21
C GLU A 430 -23.67 8.13 9.60
N LEU A 431 -24.44 8.52 8.58
CA LEU A 431 -25.33 7.61 7.86
C LEU A 431 -24.54 6.53 7.12
N ASN A 432 -23.46 6.91 6.44
CA ASN A 432 -22.58 5.96 5.77
C ASN A 432 -21.90 5.03 6.77
N SER A 433 -21.36 5.55 7.87
CA SER A 433 -20.73 4.74 8.93
C SER A 433 -21.70 3.75 9.57
N LYS A 434 -22.97 4.13 9.77
CA LYS A 434 -24.01 3.20 10.25
C LYS A 434 -24.32 2.11 9.22
N SER A 435 -24.49 2.47 7.94
CA SER A 435 -24.72 1.50 6.88
C SER A 435 -23.55 0.53 6.70
N ASP A 436 -22.32 1.01 6.88
CA ASP A 436 -21.11 0.22 6.81
C ASP A 436 -21.01 -0.77 7.97
N ALA A 437 -21.26 -0.29 9.20
CA ALA A 437 -21.31 -1.14 10.39
C ALA A 437 -22.38 -2.23 10.28
N GLU A 438 -23.54 -1.94 9.70
CA GLU A 438 -24.58 -2.95 9.44
C GLU A 438 -24.14 -4.00 8.42
N ARG A 439 -23.45 -3.58 7.34
CA ARG A 439 -22.88 -4.49 6.33
C ARG A 439 -21.77 -5.37 6.92
N ASP A 440 -20.93 -4.81 7.78
CA ASP A 440 -19.89 -5.56 8.49
C ASP A 440 -20.47 -6.60 9.44
N VAL A 441 -21.52 -6.26 10.20
CA VAL A 441 -22.20 -7.21 11.09
C VAL A 441 -22.82 -8.36 10.28
N HIS A 442 -23.46 -8.07 9.16
CA HIS A 442 -24.03 -9.11 8.29
C HIS A 442 -22.95 -9.99 7.66
N THR A 443 -21.83 -9.40 7.26
CA THR A 443 -20.67 -10.15 6.74
C THR A 443 -20.08 -11.07 7.81
N ALA A 444 -19.97 -10.59 9.05
CA ALA A 444 -19.51 -11.38 10.17
C ALA A 444 -20.45 -12.57 10.47
N ASP A 445 -21.78 -12.35 10.44
CA ASP A 445 -22.77 -13.41 10.63
C ASP A 445 -22.67 -14.49 9.54
N ILE A 446 -22.51 -14.11 8.26
CA ILE A 446 -22.29 -15.07 7.18
C ILE A 446 -20.98 -15.85 7.36
N ILE A 447 -19.90 -15.19 7.81
CA ILE A 447 -18.63 -15.86 8.09
C ILE A 447 -18.78 -16.87 9.23
N GLU A 448 -19.54 -16.53 10.27
CA GLU A 448 -19.83 -17.43 11.38
C GLU A 448 -20.65 -18.64 10.90
N GLN A 449 -21.68 -18.42 10.08
CA GLN A 449 -22.48 -19.50 9.46
C GLN A 449 -21.62 -20.41 8.56
N LEU A 450 -20.65 -19.85 7.83
CA LEU A 450 -19.68 -20.66 7.07
C LEU A 450 -18.75 -21.48 7.96
N ALA A 451 -18.36 -20.93 9.12
CA ALA A 451 -17.51 -21.65 10.06
C ALA A 451 -18.26 -22.80 10.75
N THR A 452 -19.54 -22.59 11.12
CA THR A 452 -20.37 -23.62 11.74
C THR A 452 -20.65 -24.76 10.77
N THR A 453 -21.07 -24.46 9.54
CA THR A 453 -21.31 -25.46 8.49
C THR A 453 -20.05 -26.27 8.16
N ARG A 454 -18.88 -25.63 8.03
CA ARG A 454 -17.60 -26.35 7.84
C ARG A 454 -17.27 -27.26 9.02
N LYS A 455 -17.56 -26.83 10.25
CA LYS A 455 -17.34 -27.66 11.44
C LYS A 455 -18.27 -28.88 11.44
N GLU A 456 -19.54 -28.71 11.09
CA GLU A 456 -20.51 -29.81 10.98
C GLU A 456 -20.11 -30.80 9.88
N LEU A 457 -19.70 -30.32 8.71
CA LEU A 457 -19.15 -31.16 7.64
C LEU A 457 -17.95 -31.97 8.12
N GLY A 458 -17.01 -31.34 8.83
CA GLY A 458 -15.84 -32.01 9.38
C GLY A 458 -16.17 -33.04 10.48
N LEU A 459 -17.29 -32.90 11.20
CA LEU A 459 -17.76 -33.92 12.14
C LEU A 459 -18.37 -35.11 11.38
N SER A 460 -19.24 -34.83 10.40
CA SER A 460 -19.82 -35.86 9.53
C SER A 460 -18.75 -36.67 8.77
N GLU A 461 -17.66 -36.02 8.35
CA GLU A 461 -16.50 -36.69 7.74
C GLU A 461 -15.82 -37.68 8.66
N ARG A 462 -15.61 -37.30 9.92
CA ARG A 462 -14.99 -38.18 10.92
C ARG A 462 -15.89 -39.36 11.26
N GLU A 463 -17.20 -39.16 11.36
CA GLU A 463 -18.17 -40.24 11.58
C GLU A 463 -18.22 -41.20 10.39
N ASN A 464 -18.21 -40.68 9.16
CA ASN A 464 -18.12 -41.49 7.95
C ASN A 464 -16.80 -42.27 7.86
N GLN A 465 -15.70 -41.70 8.37
CA GLN A 465 -14.43 -42.42 8.43
C GLN A 465 -14.46 -43.53 9.49
N GLY A 466 -15.03 -43.27 10.67
CA GLY A 466 -15.20 -44.27 11.73
C GLY A 466 -16.05 -45.46 11.27
N THR A 467 -17.18 -45.19 10.60
CA THR A 467 -18.04 -46.27 10.05
C THR A 467 -17.34 -47.09 8.96
N ARG A 468 -16.47 -46.48 8.14
CA ARG A 468 -15.63 -47.21 7.18
C ARG A 468 -14.59 -48.10 7.86
N GLU A 469 -13.97 -47.63 8.94
CA GLU A 469 -13.02 -48.42 9.73
C GLU A 469 -13.69 -49.61 10.41
N GLU A 470 -14.88 -49.43 10.99
CA GLU A 470 -15.69 -50.51 11.55
C GLU A 470 -16.04 -51.57 10.49
N LEU A 471 -16.42 -51.14 9.29
CA LEU A 471 -16.74 -52.04 8.18
C LEU A 471 -15.51 -52.86 7.76
N ASN A 472 -14.33 -52.24 7.66
CA ASN A 472 -13.09 -52.96 7.36
C ASN A 472 -12.75 -54.00 8.43
N LEU A 473 -12.97 -53.69 9.71
CA LEU A 473 -12.74 -54.64 10.80
C LEU A 473 -13.66 -55.87 10.69
N VAL A 474 -14.93 -55.68 10.32
CA VAL A 474 -15.87 -56.78 10.12
C VAL A 474 -15.48 -57.62 8.90
N LEU A 475 -15.01 -57.00 7.81
CA LEU A 475 -14.49 -57.71 6.64
C LEU A 475 -13.28 -58.58 6.98
N ASP A 476 -12.32 -58.05 7.75
CA ASP A 476 -11.15 -58.80 8.20
C ASP A 476 -11.54 -59.98 9.10
N GLN A 477 -12.51 -59.79 10.00
CA GLN A 477 -13.06 -60.87 10.83
C GLN A 477 -13.68 -61.98 9.97
N LEU A 478 -14.45 -61.64 8.95
CA LEU A 478 -15.04 -62.64 8.04
C LEU A 478 -13.96 -63.39 7.26
N GLU A 479 -12.93 -62.69 6.78
CA GLU A 479 -11.82 -63.33 6.07
C GLU A 479 -11.04 -64.30 6.98
N SER A 480 -10.86 -63.95 8.26
CA SER A 480 -10.25 -64.84 9.25
C SER A 480 -11.08 -66.12 9.48
N VAL A 481 -12.40 -66.00 9.67
CA VAL A 481 -13.30 -67.14 9.83
C VAL A 481 -13.30 -68.01 8.58
N ARG A 482 -13.31 -67.40 7.39
CA ARG A 482 -13.25 -68.11 6.12
C ARG A 482 -11.93 -68.87 5.94
N SER A 483 -10.81 -68.27 6.35
CA SER A 483 -9.50 -68.91 6.36
C SER A 483 -9.44 -70.10 7.34
N ASP A 484 -10.00 -69.95 8.54
CA ASP A 484 -10.05 -71.01 9.55
C ASP A 484 -10.91 -72.20 9.09
N MET A 485 -12.04 -71.94 8.44
CA MET A 485 -12.84 -73.00 7.82
C MET A 485 -12.07 -73.74 6.72
N ALA A 486 -11.36 -72.99 5.85
CA ALA A 486 -10.54 -73.58 4.79
C ALA A 486 -9.35 -74.38 5.34
N ALA A 487 -8.81 -73.99 6.49
CA ALA A 487 -7.75 -74.72 7.19
C ALA A 487 -8.29 -76.02 7.84
N HIS A 488 -9.47 -75.96 8.46
CA HIS A 488 -10.16 -77.14 9.00
C HIS A 488 -10.52 -78.16 7.91
N GLU A 489 -10.94 -77.70 6.74
CA GLU A 489 -11.26 -78.57 5.60
C GLU A 489 -10.04 -79.32 5.04
N LYS A 490 -8.82 -78.79 5.22
CA LYS A 490 -7.55 -79.44 4.84
C LYS A 490 -6.98 -80.39 5.90
N GLY A 491 -7.48 -80.34 7.14
CA GLY A 491 -7.00 -81.15 8.27
C GLY A 491 -7.62 -82.55 8.42
N GLN A 492 -8.46 -82.98 7.48
CA GLN A 492 -9.21 -84.24 7.60
C GLN A 492 -8.33 -85.50 7.60
N SER A 493 -8.21 -86.15 8.76
CA SER A 493 -7.99 -87.59 8.86
C SER A 493 -9.34 -88.30 8.80
N LYS A 494 -9.57 -89.07 7.74
CA LYS A 494 -10.72 -89.98 7.58
C LYS A 494 -10.65 -91.06 8.66
N ASP A 495 -11.76 -91.37 9.34
CA ASP A 495 -12.22 -92.75 9.66
C ASP A 495 -13.20 -92.91 10.84
N ASP A 496 -13.87 -91.86 11.36
CA ASP A 496 -14.96 -92.05 12.36
C ASP A 496 -16.34 -91.52 11.89
N PRO A 497 -17.38 -92.36 11.78
CA PRO A 497 -18.71 -91.95 11.31
C PRO A 497 -19.46 -91.03 12.30
N ASP A 498 -19.24 -91.22 13.60
CA ASP A 498 -19.80 -90.34 14.64
C ASP A 498 -19.08 -88.98 14.69
N ALA A 499 -17.76 -88.97 14.43
CA ALA A 499 -17.00 -87.73 14.26
C ALA A 499 -17.50 -86.95 13.04
N LEU A 500 -17.73 -87.62 11.91
CA LEU A 500 -18.29 -87.02 10.69
C LEU A 500 -19.73 -86.49 10.88
N ALA A 501 -20.56 -87.15 11.69
CA ALA A 501 -21.90 -86.67 12.01
C ALA A 501 -21.83 -85.40 12.88
N SER A 502 -20.99 -85.39 13.92
CA SER A 502 -20.77 -84.21 14.75
C SER A 502 -20.12 -83.05 13.99
N GLU A 503 -19.21 -83.35 13.05
CA GLU A 503 -18.56 -82.39 12.15
C GLU A 503 -19.56 -81.81 11.15
N LYS A 504 -20.46 -82.64 10.59
CA LYS A 504 -21.56 -82.16 9.74
C LYS A 504 -22.53 -81.26 10.50
N GLU A 505 -22.85 -81.58 11.75
CA GLU A 505 -23.65 -80.69 12.59
C GLU A 505 -22.93 -79.39 12.92
N ALA A 506 -21.63 -79.44 13.24
CA ALA A 506 -20.81 -78.26 13.49
C ALA A 506 -20.67 -77.40 12.23
N ARG A 507 -20.49 -78.02 11.06
CA ARG A 507 -20.44 -77.37 9.74
C ARG A 507 -21.78 -76.75 9.39
N ASN A 508 -22.90 -77.44 9.60
CA ASN A 508 -24.23 -76.86 9.38
C ASN A 508 -24.49 -75.66 10.31
N ARG A 509 -24.03 -75.70 11.57
CA ARG A 509 -24.11 -74.56 12.49
C ARG A 509 -23.22 -73.40 12.02
N ALA A 510 -22.01 -73.69 11.55
CA ALA A 510 -21.10 -72.69 11.00
C ALA A 510 -21.66 -72.06 9.70
N GLU A 511 -22.22 -72.87 8.80
CA GLU A 511 -22.87 -72.43 7.57
C GLU A 511 -24.13 -71.58 7.88
N GLN A 512 -24.94 -71.95 8.87
CA GLN A 512 -26.06 -71.11 9.32
C GLN A 512 -25.60 -69.78 9.92
N ASN A 513 -24.50 -69.78 10.69
CA ASN A 513 -23.91 -68.55 11.23
C ASN A 513 -23.33 -67.68 10.11
N LEU A 514 -22.70 -68.26 9.10
CA LEU A 514 -22.22 -67.55 7.91
C LEU A 514 -23.36 -66.92 7.13
N LEU A 515 -24.44 -67.65 6.86
CA LEU A 515 -25.61 -67.08 6.18
C LEU A 515 -26.23 -65.93 6.97
N ARG A 516 -26.24 -66.02 8.30
CA ARG A 516 -26.70 -64.93 9.17
C ARG A 516 -25.77 -63.72 9.11
N LEU A 517 -24.46 -63.92 9.17
CA LEU A 517 -23.44 -62.87 9.08
C LEU A 517 -23.43 -62.22 7.68
N GLU A 518 -23.62 -63.01 6.62
CA GLU A 518 -23.77 -62.52 5.24
C GLU A 518 -25.02 -61.65 5.12
N PHE A 519 -26.15 -62.08 5.68
CA PHE A 519 -27.37 -61.26 5.71
C PHE A 519 -27.21 -59.98 6.52
N GLU A 520 -26.55 -60.04 7.69
CA GLU A 520 -26.25 -58.85 8.49
C GLU A 520 -25.31 -57.90 7.74
N LEU A 521 -24.30 -58.42 7.02
CA LEU A 521 -23.42 -57.61 6.15
C LEU A 521 -24.16 -56.98 4.98
N GLU A 522 -25.06 -57.72 4.33
CA GLU A 522 -25.86 -57.20 3.22
C GLU A 522 -26.79 -56.07 3.70
N GLN A 523 -27.35 -56.19 4.92
CA GLN A 523 -28.08 -55.10 5.55
C GLN A 523 -27.18 -53.92 5.96
N PHE A 524 -25.98 -54.17 6.49
CA PHE A 524 -25.03 -53.10 6.80
C PHE A 524 -24.57 -52.37 5.53
N HIS A 525 -24.35 -53.09 4.43
CA HIS A 525 -24.05 -52.51 3.13
C HIS A 525 -25.23 -51.71 2.58
N SER A 526 -26.47 -52.22 2.64
CA SER A 526 -27.63 -51.45 2.16
C SER A 526 -27.84 -50.19 3.00
N ASN A 527 -27.69 -50.27 4.32
CA ASN A 527 -27.81 -49.13 5.23
C ASN A 527 -26.65 -48.15 5.06
N GLY A 528 -25.43 -48.65 4.85
CA GLY A 528 -24.24 -47.86 4.56
C GLY A 528 -24.34 -47.11 3.24
N ASN A 529 -24.83 -47.77 2.18
CA ASN A 529 -25.08 -47.14 0.89
C ASN A 529 -26.19 -46.10 0.98
N ALA A 530 -27.30 -46.38 1.68
CA ALA A 530 -28.36 -45.40 1.88
C ALA A 530 -27.86 -44.17 2.67
N ARG A 531 -27.03 -44.36 3.70
CA ARG A 531 -26.39 -43.25 4.44
C ARG A 531 -25.35 -42.51 3.62
N ALA A 532 -24.60 -43.20 2.76
CA ALA A 532 -23.65 -42.56 1.86
C ALA A 532 -24.38 -41.70 0.81
N GLU A 533 -25.47 -42.20 0.23
CA GLU A 533 -26.33 -41.42 -0.67
C GLU A 533 -26.95 -40.20 0.05
N GLU A 534 -27.41 -40.36 1.29
CA GLU A 534 -27.91 -39.25 2.11
C GLU A 534 -26.81 -38.23 2.43
N ALA A 535 -25.59 -38.68 2.76
CA ALA A 535 -24.46 -37.82 3.02
C ALA A 535 -23.98 -37.09 1.76
N ASP A 536 -23.98 -37.74 0.60
CA ASP A 536 -23.62 -37.13 -0.68
C ASP A 536 -24.69 -36.11 -1.13
N ALA A 537 -25.98 -36.40 -0.90
CA ALA A 537 -27.05 -35.44 -1.13
C ALA A 537 -26.93 -34.22 -0.20
N ALA A 538 -26.63 -34.43 1.08
CA ALA A 538 -26.40 -33.35 2.05
C ALA A 538 -25.16 -32.52 1.70
N ARG A 539 -24.07 -33.16 1.24
CA ARG A 539 -22.86 -32.48 0.73
C ARG A 539 -23.17 -31.63 -0.48
N SER A 540 -23.89 -32.16 -1.47
CA SER A 540 -24.29 -31.39 -2.65
C SER A 540 -25.13 -30.18 -2.26
N GLN A 541 -26.07 -30.33 -1.32
CA GLN A 541 -26.87 -29.21 -0.82
C GLN A 541 -26.01 -28.16 -0.11
N ALA A 542 -25.06 -28.59 0.72
CA ALA A 542 -24.15 -27.68 1.39
C ALA A 542 -23.21 -26.97 0.40
N GLU A 543 -22.70 -27.66 -0.62
CA GLU A 543 -21.89 -27.08 -1.69
C GLU A 543 -22.70 -26.06 -2.51
N ASP A 544 -23.96 -26.35 -2.82
CA ASP A 544 -24.86 -25.41 -3.50
C ASP A 544 -25.14 -24.16 -2.65
N GLU A 545 -25.33 -24.32 -1.33
CA GLU A 545 -25.48 -23.19 -0.41
C GLU A 545 -24.19 -22.37 -0.27
N ILE A 546 -23.03 -23.02 -0.19
CA ILE A 546 -21.74 -22.34 -0.18
C ILE A 546 -21.56 -21.53 -1.46
N ALA A 547 -21.83 -22.12 -2.62
CA ALA A 547 -21.73 -21.42 -3.91
C ALA A 547 -22.69 -20.21 -3.98
N ARG A 548 -23.91 -20.36 -3.43
CA ARG A 548 -24.87 -19.27 -3.34
C ARG A 548 -24.38 -18.14 -2.42
N LEU A 549 -23.83 -18.47 -1.26
CA LEU A 549 -23.31 -17.49 -0.30
C LEU A 549 -22.05 -16.80 -0.85
N GLU A 550 -21.15 -17.53 -1.51
CA GLU A 550 -19.98 -16.97 -2.19
C GLU A 550 -20.38 -15.99 -3.29
N ALA A 551 -21.41 -16.28 -4.07
CA ALA A 551 -21.94 -15.35 -5.07
C ALA A 551 -22.49 -14.06 -4.45
N ILE A 552 -23.16 -14.16 -3.29
CA ILE A 552 -23.66 -12.99 -2.56
C ILE A 552 -22.50 -12.15 -2.01
N VAL A 553 -21.46 -12.78 -1.45
CA VAL A 553 -20.26 -12.07 -0.97
C VAL A 553 -19.55 -11.35 -2.10
N GLU A 554 -19.40 -11.99 -3.27
CA GLU A 554 -18.77 -11.37 -4.43
C GLU A 554 -19.60 -10.22 -4.99
N GLN A 555 -20.94 -10.34 -4.97
CA GLN A 555 -21.83 -9.25 -5.32
C GLN A 555 -21.66 -8.05 -4.38
N HIS A 556 -21.55 -8.28 -3.06
CA HIS A 556 -21.32 -7.22 -2.09
C HIS A 556 -19.96 -6.53 -2.29
N ARG A 557 -18.89 -7.30 -2.50
CA ARG A 557 -17.57 -6.75 -2.84
C ARG A 557 -17.59 -5.92 -4.12
N GLY A 558 -18.31 -6.38 -5.14
CA GLY A 558 -18.50 -5.63 -6.39
C GLY A 558 -19.31 -4.35 -6.22
N THR A 559 -20.29 -4.32 -5.29
CA THR A 559 -20.99 -3.08 -4.95
C THR A 559 -20.13 -2.09 -4.18
N ASP A 560 -19.24 -2.59 -3.30
CA ASP A 560 -18.31 -1.74 -2.56
C ASP A 560 -17.28 -1.10 -3.50
N ALA A 561 -16.70 -1.87 -4.42
CA ALA A 561 -15.78 -1.34 -5.44
C ALA A 561 -16.44 -0.27 -6.33
N ARG A 562 -17.72 -0.47 -6.72
CA ARG A 562 -18.47 0.54 -7.47
C ARG A 562 -18.82 1.78 -6.67
N ALA A 563 -19.06 1.62 -5.36
CA ALA A 563 -19.30 2.74 -4.46
C ALA A 563 -18.02 3.58 -4.29
N GLU A 564 -16.86 2.93 -4.22
CA GLU A 564 -15.55 3.56 -4.15
C GLU A 564 -15.21 4.31 -5.44
N GLU A 565 -15.39 3.69 -6.62
CA GLU A 565 -15.20 4.34 -7.92
C GLU A 565 -16.12 5.56 -8.10
N ALA A 566 -17.38 5.46 -7.65
CA ALA A 566 -18.31 6.57 -7.67
C ALA A 566 -17.91 7.70 -6.71
N ALA A 567 -17.27 7.39 -5.58
CA ALA A 567 -16.75 8.38 -4.65
C ALA A 567 -15.53 9.12 -5.25
N GLU A 568 -14.59 8.40 -5.85
CA GLU A 568 -13.44 9.02 -6.53
C GLU A 568 -13.87 9.87 -7.74
N GLY A 569 -14.87 9.41 -8.49
CA GLY A 569 -15.43 10.17 -9.61
C GLY A 569 -16.05 11.50 -9.17
N ARG A 570 -16.72 11.52 -8.00
CA ARG A 570 -17.23 12.76 -7.40
C ARG A 570 -16.09 13.68 -6.97
N GLU A 571 -15.04 13.15 -6.34
CA GLU A 571 -13.88 13.94 -5.93
C GLU A 571 -13.17 14.57 -7.14
N ARG A 572 -12.98 13.83 -8.24
CA ARG A 572 -12.43 14.37 -9.49
C ARG A 572 -13.31 15.47 -10.09
N ALA A 573 -14.63 15.31 -10.05
CA ALA A 573 -15.56 16.32 -10.53
C ALA A 573 -15.56 17.58 -9.65
N GLU A 574 -15.48 17.44 -8.33
CA GLU A 574 -15.33 18.56 -7.39
C GLU A 574 -14.02 19.32 -7.63
N GLN A 575 -12.92 18.61 -7.89
CA GLN A 575 -11.64 19.22 -8.26
C GLN A 575 -11.73 20.03 -9.57
N GLN A 576 -12.37 19.47 -10.61
CA GLN A 576 -12.56 20.20 -11.88
C GLN A 576 -13.47 21.42 -11.76
N VAL A 577 -14.53 21.35 -10.95
CA VAL A 577 -15.39 22.52 -10.69
C VAL A 577 -14.59 23.60 -9.97
N SER A 578 -13.76 23.23 -8.99
CA SER A 578 -12.90 24.19 -8.28
C SER A 578 -11.83 24.83 -9.17
N GLU A 579 -11.35 24.13 -10.21
CA GLU A 579 -10.40 24.66 -11.19
C GLU A 579 -11.07 25.61 -12.19
N LEU A 580 -12.37 25.45 -12.47
CA LEU A 580 -13.15 26.31 -13.37
C LEU A 580 -13.74 27.56 -12.68
N GLU A 581 -13.75 27.59 -11.35
CA GLU A 581 -14.19 28.74 -10.55
C GLU A 581 -13.07 29.75 -10.24
N VAL A 582 -11.85 29.50 -10.75
CA VAL A 582 -10.68 30.43 -10.75
C VAL A 582 -10.55 31.10 -12.11
#